data_AF-A0A1H4V290-F1
#
_entry.id   AF-A0A1H4V290-F1
#
_cell.length_a   1.000
_cell.length_b   1.000
_cell.length_c   1.000
_cell.angle_alpha   90.00
_cell.angle_beta   90.00
_cell.angle_gamma   90.00
#
_symmetry.space_group_name_H-M   'P 1'
#
loop_
_entity.id
_entity.type
_entity.pdbx_description
1 polymer ?
#
loop_
_entity_poly.entity_id
_entity_poly.type
_entity_poly.pdbx_seq_one_letter_code
_entity_poly.pdbx_strand_id
1 'polypeptide(L)'
;MTVPRFYFSMDDDPQLYEAVGYGDRWNGWARPIVTAEVLVEVAEHLDRFDDEMSHTLTFDDAGVATIAERYRGGHEKYAEPGVSYDSTLEPDANGHYLLYLGLTLNMEGDD
;
A
#
# COMPACT_ATOMS: atom_id res chain seq x y z
N MET A 1 -25.33 16.87 1.89
CA MET A 1 -24.96 15.56 1.33
C MET A 1 -23.68 15.16 2.03
N THR A 2 -23.69 14.04 2.74
CA THR A 2 -22.47 13.47 3.34
C THR A 2 -21.69 12.80 2.22
N VAL A 3 -20.42 13.16 2.05
CA VAL A 3 -19.54 12.44 1.13
C VAL A 3 -19.26 11.08 1.78
N PRO A 4 -19.46 9.95 1.08
CA PRO A 4 -19.14 8.64 1.64
C PRO A 4 -17.65 8.58 1.98
N ARG A 5 -17.33 8.08 3.17
CA ARG A 5 -15.96 7.80 3.58
C ARG A 5 -15.66 6.33 3.27
N PHE A 6 -14.48 6.07 2.74
CA PHE A 6 -14.03 4.72 2.44
C PHE A 6 -12.88 4.39 3.37
N TYR A 7 -12.91 3.22 4.00
CA TYR A 7 -11.85 2.78 4.92
C TYR A 7 -11.36 1.40 4.58
N PHE A 8 -10.05 1.20 4.72
CA PHE A 8 -9.42 -0.10 4.57
C PHE A 8 -8.41 -0.38 5.67
N SER A 9 -8.11 -1.66 5.88
CA SER A 9 -7.00 -2.11 6.73
C SER A 9 -6.18 -3.18 6.00
N MET A 10 -4.98 -3.43 6.52
CA MET A 10 -4.22 -4.64 6.20
C MET A 10 -4.84 -5.86 6.90
N ASP A 11 -4.59 -7.05 6.37
CA ASP A 11 -5.04 -8.30 7.00
C ASP A 11 -4.46 -8.45 8.39
N ASP A 12 -5.29 -8.90 9.33
CA ASP A 12 -4.93 -9.02 10.75
C ASP A 12 -4.39 -7.73 11.41
N ASP A 13 -4.55 -6.58 10.78
CA ASP A 13 -4.18 -5.26 11.31
C ASP A 13 -5.43 -4.43 11.63
N PRO A 14 -5.63 -3.98 12.89
CA PRO A 14 -6.76 -3.14 13.25
C PRO A 14 -6.62 -1.68 12.78
N GLN A 15 -5.48 -1.27 12.22
CA GLN A 15 -5.30 0.11 11.75
C GLN A 15 -6.12 0.38 10.48
N LEU A 16 -6.99 1.39 10.57
CA LEU A 16 -7.81 1.87 9.45
C LEU A 16 -7.16 3.08 8.77
N TYR A 17 -7.24 3.09 7.45
CA TYR A 17 -6.78 4.18 6.59
C TYR A 17 -7.94 4.70 5.76
N GLU A 18 -7.97 6.02 5.55
CA GLU A 18 -8.97 6.63 4.67
C GLU A 18 -8.58 6.46 3.21
N ALA A 19 -9.50 5.93 2.42
CA ALA A 19 -9.42 5.88 0.96
C ALA A 19 -10.32 6.95 0.34
N VAL A 20 -9.92 7.45 -0.83
CA VAL A 20 -10.76 8.31 -1.66
C VAL A 20 -11.71 7.50 -2.54
N GLY A 21 -11.48 6.19 -2.65
CA GLY A 21 -12.32 5.25 -3.40
C GLY A 21 -11.68 3.88 -3.53
N TYR A 22 -12.22 3.05 -4.41
CA TYR A 22 -11.71 1.72 -4.71
C TYR A 22 -11.64 1.50 -6.22
N GLY A 23 -10.55 0.90 -6.68
CA GLY A 23 -10.46 0.34 -8.02
C GLY A 23 -11.13 -1.04 -8.10
N ASP A 24 -11.00 -1.68 -9.27
CA ASP A 24 -11.47 -3.05 -9.47
C ASP A 24 -10.78 -4.02 -8.50
N ARG A 25 -11.52 -4.99 -7.98
CA ARG A 25 -10.93 -6.01 -7.09
C ARG A 25 -9.88 -6.83 -7.83
N TRP A 26 -8.84 -7.24 -7.11
CA TRP A 26 -7.81 -8.16 -7.63
C TRP A 26 -7.67 -9.36 -6.70
N ASN A 27 -7.84 -10.57 -7.25
CA ASN A 27 -7.86 -11.83 -6.49
C ASN A 27 -8.83 -11.81 -5.28
N GLY A 28 -9.93 -11.08 -5.38
CA GLY A 28 -10.94 -10.95 -4.32
C GLY A 28 -10.69 -9.80 -3.33
N TRP A 29 -9.49 -9.22 -3.34
CA TRP A 29 -9.05 -8.15 -2.45
C TRP A 29 -9.42 -6.76 -2.93
N ALA A 30 -9.60 -5.85 -1.97
CA ALA A 30 -9.83 -4.44 -2.24
C ALA A 30 -8.57 -3.80 -2.81
N ARG A 31 -8.75 -2.82 -3.71
CA ARG A 31 -7.67 -1.96 -4.20
C ARG A 31 -8.02 -0.51 -3.90
N PRO A 32 -7.76 -0.04 -2.66
CA PRO A 32 -8.08 1.32 -2.27
C PRO A 32 -7.28 2.31 -3.12
N ILE A 33 -7.93 3.41 -3.44
CA ILE A 33 -7.32 4.59 -4.04
C ILE A 33 -7.09 5.56 -2.89
N VAL A 34 -5.86 6.04 -2.73
CA VAL A 34 -5.44 6.83 -1.56
C VAL A 34 -4.71 8.11 -1.97
N THR A 35 -4.65 9.09 -1.06
CA THR A 35 -3.81 10.27 -1.25
C THR A 35 -2.33 9.94 -1.04
N ALA A 36 -1.43 10.85 -1.45
CA ALA A 36 0.00 10.72 -1.18
C ALA A 36 0.29 10.62 0.33
N GLU A 37 -0.44 11.37 1.16
CA GLU A 37 -0.30 11.37 2.62
C GLU A 37 -0.64 10.00 3.20
N VAL A 38 -1.77 9.42 2.82
CA VAL A 38 -2.16 8.08 3.26
C VAL A 38 -1.20 7.01 2.72
N LEU A 39 -0.68 7.16 1.50
CA LEU A 39 0.34 6.26 0.97
C LEU A 39 1.61 6.26 1.83
N VAL A 40 2.06 7.41 2.32
CA VAL A 40 3.18 7.51 3.26
C VAL A 40 2.87 6.79 4.56
N GLU A 41 1.69 7.03 5.15
CA GLU A 41 1.28 6.38 6.40
C GLU A 41 1.21 4.85 6.26
N VAL A 42 0.71 4.36 5.12
CA VAL A 42 0.65 2.91 4.83
C VAL A 42 2.06 2.34 4.69
N ALA A 43 2.96 2.98 3.95
CA ALA A 43 4.31 2.48 3.74
C ALA A 43 5.14 2.48 5.04
N GLU A 44 5.03 3.54 5.86
CA GLU A 44 5.67 3.61 7.17
C GLU A 44 5.14 2.53 8.13
N HIS A 45 3.84 2.24 8.05
CA HIS A 45 3.27 1.19 8.88
C HIS A 45 3.66 -0.21 8.41
N LEU A 46 3.68 -0.46 7.10
CA LEU A 46 4.17 -1.72 6.52
C LEU A 46 5.60 -2.02 6.96
N ASP A 47 6.48 -1.01 6.97
CA ASP A 47 7.84 -1.19 7.49
C ASP A 47 7.84 -1.63 8.96
N ARG A 48 6.94 -1.12 9.80
CA ARG A 48 6.86 -1.52 11.22
C ARG A 48 6.16 -2.86 11.45
N PHE A 49 5.20 -3.20 10.59
CA PHE A 49 4.34 -4.37 10.75
C PHE A 49 5.00 -5.64 10.21
N ASP A 50 5.76 -5.52 9.12
CA ASP A 50 6.45 -6.66 8.49
C ASP A 50 7.80 -6.95 9.19
N ASP A 51 7.90 -8.14 9.76
CA ASP A 51 9.09 -8.63 10.46
C ASP A 51 10.13 -9.25 9.51
N GLU A 52 9.73 -9.59 8.29
CA GLU A 52 10.59 -10.22 7.28
C GLU A 52 11.21 -9.19 6.32
N MET A 53 10.48 -8.14 5.97
CA MET A 53 10.88 -7.16 4.96
C MET A 53 10.85 -5.72 5.49
N SER A 54 11.83 -4.92 5.07
CA SER A 54 11.82 -3.46 5.21
C SER A 54 11.21 -2.82 3.97
N HIS A 55 10.43 -1.76 4.18
CA HIS A 55 9.68 -1.05 3.17
C HIS A 55 10.14 0.42 3.13
N THR A 56 10.65 0.87 1.98
CA THR A 56 11.07 2.26 1.81
C THR A 56 10.29 2.92 0.68
N LEU A 57 9.54 3.96 0.99
CA LEU A 57 8.80 4.76 0.02
C LEU A 57 9.66 5.94 -0.48
N THR A 58 9.72 6.12 -1.79
CA THR A 58 10.27 7.31 -2.44
C THR A 58 9.32 7.83 -3.52
N PHE A 59 9.43 9.13 -3.82
CA PHE A 59 8.71 9.78 -4.92
C PHE A 59 9.73 10.40 -5.86
N ASP A 60 9.46 10.32 -7.17
CA ASP A 60 10.21 11.08 -8.17
C ASP A 60 9.60 12.48 -8.43
N ASP A 61 10.23 13.26 -9.32
CA ASP A 61 9.78 14.61 -9.68
C ASP A 61 8.40 14.63 -10.37
N ALA A 62 7.96 13.50 -10.94
CA ALA A 62 6.65 13.34 -11.55
C ALA A 62 5.58 12.87 -10.55
N GLY A 63 5.96 12.62 -9.29
CA GLY A 63 5.09 12.08 -8.26
C GLY A 63 4.88 10.57 -8.37
N VAL A 64 5.67 9.84 -9.18
CA VAL A 64 5.61 8.38 -9.19
C VAL A 64 6.20 7.86 -7.90
N ALA A 65 5.44 7.04 -7.19
CA ALA A 65 5.86 6.43 -5.95
C ALA A 65 6.54 5.07 -6.20
N THR A 66 7.64 4.80 -5.52
CA THR A 66 8.27 3.48 -5.48
C THR A 66 8.36 3.00 -4.04
N ILE A 67 7.79 1.83 -3.75
CA ILE A 67 8.00 1.12 -2.49
C ILE A 67 9.04 0.05 -2.74
N ALA A 68 10.20 0.21 -2.11
CA ALA A 68 11.29 -0.76 -2.19
C ALA A 68 11.21 -1.74 -1.02
N GLU A 69 11.14 -3.03 -1.34
CA GLU A 69 11.00 -4.11 -0.36
C GLU A 69 12.30 -4.91 -0.27
N ARG A 70 12.90 -4.99 0.93
CA ARG A 70 14.18 -5.70 1.14
C ARG A 70 14.08 -6.61 2.36
N TYR A 71 14.54 -7.85 2.24
CA TYR A 71 14.60 -8.76 3.39
C TYR A 71 15.45 -8.19 4.53
N ARG A 72 14.91 -8.27 5.74
CA ARG A 72 15.59 -7.93 6.99
C ARG A 72 16.57 -9.04 7.37
N GLY A 73 17.53 -8.67 8.22
CA GLY A 73 18.60 -9.56 8.68
C GLY A 73 18.09 -10.92 9.18
N GLY A 74 18.55 -12.01 8.56
CA GLY A 74 18.14 -13.39 8.84
C GLY A 74 17.15 -13.97 7.82
N HIS A 75 16.50 -13.13 7.01
CA HIS A 75 15.53 -13.54 5.99
C HIS A 75 16.10 -13.46 4.57
N GLU A 76 17.33 -12.98 4.36
CA GLU A 76 17.95 -12.82 3.04
C GLU A 76 18.13 -14.15 2.29
N LYS A 77 18.11 -15.27 3.01
CA LYS A 77 18.11 -16.62 2.42
C LYS A 77 16.88 -16.91 1.54
N TYR A 78 15.80 -16.15 1.71
CA TYR A 78 14.60 -16.24 0.89
C TYR A 78 14.67 -15.34 -0.36
N ALA A 79 15.67 -14.45 -0.44
CA ALA A 79 15.86 -13.59 -1.59
C ALA A 79 16.21 -14.40 -2.84
N GLU A 80 15.43 -14.22 -3.90
CA GLU A 80 15.75 -14.77 -5.21
C GLU A 80 16.87 -13.93 -5.87
N PRO A 81 17.99 -14.54 -6.27
CA PRO A 81 19.09 -13.80 -6.86
C PRO A 81 18.67 -13.04 -8.13
N GLY A 82 18.87 -11.72 -8.12
CA GLY A 82 18.56 -10.85 -9.26
C GLY A 82 17.09 -10.42 -9.38
N VAL A 83 16.25 -10.78 -8.42
CA VAL A 83 14.85 -10.31 -8.33
C VAL A 83 14.79 -9.04 -7.49
N SER A 84 14.05 -8.04 -7.95
CA SER A 84 13.63 -6.89 -7.15
C SER A 84 12.15 -7.04 -6.83
N TYR A 85 11.80 -6.78 -5.58
CA TYR A 85 10.42 -6.74 -5.10
C TYR A 85 9.89 -5.30 -5.03
N ASP A 86 10.46 -4.39 -5.84
CA ASP A 86 10.01 -2.99 -5.86
C ASP A 86 8.66 -2.86 -6.56
N SER A 87 7.74 -2.13 -5.93
CA SER A 87 6.43 -1.78 -6.47
C SER A 87 6.38 -0.32 -6.88
N THR A 88 5.96 -0.03 -8.12
CA THR A 88 5.84 1.34 -8.66
C THR A 88 4.37 1.74 -8.83
N LEU A 89 3.98 2.88 -8.26
CA LEU A 89 2.62 3.39 -8.28
C LEU A 89 2.59 4.74 -9.00
N GLU A 90 1.88 4.79 -10.12
CA GLU A 90 1.61 6.05 -10.83
C GLU A 90 0.41 6.77 -10.22
N PRO A 91 0.49 8.09 -9.97
CA PRO A 91 -0.66 8.86 -9.53
C PRO A 91 -1.68 9.05 -10.67
N ASP A 92 -2.96 9.11 -10.32
CA ASP A 92 -4.02 9.53 -11.23
C ASP A 92 -3.97 11.05 -11.50
N ALA A 93 -4.90 11.55 -12.32
CA ALA A 93 -4.98 12.98 -12.65
C ALA A 93 -5.24 13.91 -11.44
N ASN A 94 -5.62 13.35 -10.29
CA ASN A 94 -5.85 14.07 -9.04
C ASN A 94 -4.70 13.89 -8.03
N GLY A 95 -3.66 13.12 -8.36
CA GLY A 95 -2.55 12.83 -7.46
C GLY A 95 -2.84 11.67 -6.49
N HIS A 96 -3.81 10.81 -6.78
CA HIS A 96 -4.15 9.65 -5.97
C HIS A 96 -3.50 8.36 -6.49
N TYR A 97 -3.23 7.43 -5.58
CA TYR A 97 -2.52 6.18 -5.88
C TYR A 97 -3.44 4.99 -5.68
N LEU A 98 -3.48 4.10 -6.66
CA LEU A 98 -4.16 2.81 -6.54
C LEU A 98 -3.24 1.81 -5.84
N LEU A 99 -3.58 1.40 -4.61
CA LEU A 99 -2.79 0.41 -3.88
C LEU A 99 -3.00 -0.99 -4.48
N TYR A 100 -1.90 -1.63 -4.86
CA TYR A 100 -1.87 -3.02 -5.33
C TYR A 100 -0.66 -3.78 -4.76
N LEU A 101 -0.36 -3.58 -3.48
CA LEU A 101 0.87 -4.06 -2.83
C LEU A 101 0.89 -5.57 -2.49
N GLY A 102 0.11 -6.41 -3.17
CA GLY A 102 0.00 -7.83 -2.80
C GLY A 102 -0.68 -8.09 -1.45
N LEU A 103 -1.09 -7.03 -0.75
CA LEU A 103 -1.73 -7.10 0.56
C LEU A 103 -3.20 -7.51 0.42
N THR A 104 -3.62 -8.37 1.33
CA THR A 104 -5.03 -8.57 1.63
C THR A 104 -5.54 -7.29 2.29
N LEU A 105 -6.42 -6.57 1.59
CA LEU A 105 -7.03 -5.34 2.09
C LEU A 105 -8.54 -5.55 2.27
N ASN A 106 -9.01 -5.31 3.49
CA ASN A 106 -10.42 -5.42 3.84
C ASN A 106 -11.10 -4.05 3.66
N MET A 107 -12.33 -4.03 3.12
CA MET A 107 -13.15 -2.82 3.09
C MET A 107 -13.99 -2.75 4.35
N GLU A 108 -13.93 -1.62 5.06
CA GLU A 108 -14.96 -1.26 6.04
C GLU A 108 -15.91 -0.23 5.42
N GLY A 109 -17.21 -0.56 5.46
CA GLY A 109 -18.29 0.29 4.98
C GLY A 109 -19.15 0.77 6.15
N ASP A 110 -19.58 2.03 6.06
CA ASP A 110 -20.60 2.67 6.91
C ASP A 110 -21.81 1.73 7.10
N ASP A 111 -22.15 1.41 8.36
CA ASP A 111 -23.43 0.79 8.76
C ASP A 111 -24.56 1.83 8.78
#